data_AF-A0A816FCN8-F1
#
_entry.id   AF-A0A816FCN8-F1
#
_cell.length_a   1.000
_cell.length_b   1.000
_cell.length_c   1.000
_cell.angle_alpha   90.00
_cell.angle_beta   90.00
_cell.angle_gamma   90.00
#
_symmetry.space_group_name_H-M   'P 1'
#
loop_
_entity.id
_entity.type
_entity.pdbx_description
1 polymer ?
#
loop_
_entity_poly.entity_id
_entity_poly.type
_entity_poly.pdbx_seq_one_letter_code
_entity_poly.pdbx_strand_id
1 'polypeptide(L)'
;MRDKGFKNDMKTLPIICSFCPWNDLFKDYEEHLKIKHPNPICEFCEERFNSTIKLAEHKQKECTKITVPCPLKEFGCSEPVCRAQLPEHYLIENHQKAIIKAIRILEAKVLNESHERVLGMDVDNGQSA
;
A
#
# COMPACT_ATOMS: atom_id res chain seq x y z
N MET A 1 2.78 -24.00 -54.58
CA MET A 1 2.48 -22.57 -54.39
C MET A 1 2.34 -22.33 -52.89
N ARG A 2 2.97 -21.28 -52.33
CA ARG A 2 3.05 -21.07 -50.88
C ARG A 2 1.85 -20.23 -50.43
N ASP A 3 0.86 -20.88 -49.79
CA ASP A 3 -0.27 -20.23 -49.10
C ASP A 3 0.24 -19.28 -48.02
N LYS A 4 0.28 -17.98 -48.36
CA LYS A 4 0.61 -16.89 -47.42
C LYS A 4 -0.59 -15.96 -47.16
N GLY A 5 -1.78 -16.27 -47.67
CA GLY A 5 -2.98 -15.41 -47.58
C GLY A 5 -3.65 -15.40 -46.21
N PHE A 6 -3.83 -16.57 -45.58
CA PHE A 6 -4.72 -16.72 -44.42
C PHE A 6 -4.36 -15.95 -43.13
N LYS A 7 -3.08 -15.56 -42.94
CA LYS A 7 -2.67 -14.88 -41.68
C LYS A 7 -2.97 -13.38 -41.67
N ASN A 8 -3.15 -12.76 -42.83
CA ASN A 8 -3.43 -11.32 -42.93
C ASN A 8 -4.92 -11.00 -42.79
N ASP A 9 -5.80 -11.94 -43.12
CA ASP A 9 -7.25 -11.73 -43.14
C ASP A 9 -7.84 -11.56 -41.74
N MET A 10 -7.25 -12.22 -40.74
CA MET A 10 -7.71 -12.13 -39.34
C MET A 10 -7.57 -10.72 -38.76
N LYS A 11 -6.52 -9.99 -39.15
CA LYS A 11 -6.25 -8.62 -38.67
C LYS A 11 -7.25 -7.59 -39.19
N THR A 12 -7.94 -7.89 -40.29
CA THR A 12 -8.97 -7.03 -40.90
C THR A 12 -10.39 -7.40 -40.49
N LEU A 13 -10.56 -8.39 -39.61
CA LEU A 13 -11.89 -8.72 -39.10
C LEU A 13 -12.35 -7.68 -38.07
N PRO A 14 -13.60 -7.22 -38.15
CA PRO A 14 -14.19 -6.38 -37.11
C PRO A 14 -14.33 -7.18 -35.81
N ILE A 15 -14.07 -6.52 -34.69
CA ILE A 15 -14.19 -7.08 -33.34
C ILE A 15 -14.77 -6.03 -32.39
N ILE A 16 -15.64 -6.49 -31.50
CA ILE A 16 -16.27 -5.67 -30.45
C ILE A 16 -15.60 -6.02 -29.12
N CYS A 17 -15.24 -5.00 -28.33
CA CYS A 17 -14.69 -5.22 -27.00
C CYS A 17 -15.76 -5.74 -26.04
N SER A 18 -15.46 -6.81 -25.29
CA SER A 18 -16.37 -7.38 -24.31
C SER A 18 -16.56 -6.52 -23.05
N PHE A 19 -15.73 -5.48 -22.86
CA PHE A 19 -15.69 -4.68 -21.64
C PHE A 19 -16.17 -3.23 -21.84
N CYS A 20 -16.29 -2.76 -23.09
CA CYS A 20 -16.77 -1.41 -23.38
C CYS A 20 -17.36 -1.31 -24.80
N PRO A 21 -18.00 -0.19 -25.17
CA PRO A 21 -18.62 -0.01 -26.49
C PRO A 21 -17.66 0.10 -27.69
N TRP A 22 -16.36 -0.11 -27.50
CA TRP A 22 -15.38 0.00 -28.58
C TRP A 22 -15.56 -1.12 -29.61
N ASN A 23 -15.52 -0.76 -30.89
CA ASN A 23 -15.66 -1.66 -32.04
C ASN A 23 -14.76 -1.17 -33.17
N ASP A 24 -13.80 -1.99 -33.58
CA ASP A 24 -12.84 -1.69 -34.66
C ASP A 24 -12.23 -2.99 -35.19
N LEU A 25 -11.10 -2.92 -35.89
CA LEU A 25 -10.40 -4.07 -36.45
C LEU A 25 -9.58 -4.84 -35.39
N PHE A 26 -9.49 -6.16 -35.57
CA PHE A 26 -8.73 -7.05 -34.68
C PHE A 26 -7.27 -6.64 -34.53
N LYS A 27 -6.65 -6.04 -35.56
CA LYS A 27 -5.28 -5.54 -35.51
C LYS A 27 -5.05 -4.52 -34.37
N ASP A 28 -6.07 -3.75 -34.01
CA ASP A 28 -6.00 -2.67 -33.02
C ASP A 28 -6.54 -3.14 -31.64
N TYR A 29 -7.07 -4.37 -31.56
CA TYR A 29 -7.72 -4.90 -30.35
C TYR A 29 -6.75 -5.11 -29.19
N GLU A 30 -5.54 -5.63 -29.44
CA GLU A 30 -4.54 -5.80 -28.39
C GLU A 30 -4.07 -4.45 -27.80
N GLU A 31 -3.94 -3.43 -28.65
CA GLU A 31 -3.60 -2.08 -28.21
C GLU A 31 -4.76 -1.45 -27.43
N HIS A 32 -5.99 -1.61 -27.91
CA HIS A 32 -7.20 -1.22 -27.20
C HIS A 32 -7.25 -1.83 -25.79
N LEU A 33 -7.02 -3.14 -25.64
CA LEU A 33 -7.02 -3.80 -24.34
C LEU A 33 -5.92 -3.23 -23.42
N LYS A 34 -4.70 -2.99 -23.93
CA LYS A 34 -3.61 -2.41 -23.14
C LYS A 34 -3.94 -1.01 -22.63
N ILE A 35 -4.58 -0.18 -23.45
CA ILE A 35 -4.86 1.23 -23.12
C ILE A 35 -6.13 1.37 -22.27
N LYS A 36 -7.21 0.69 -22.64
CA LYS A 36 -8.55 0.88 -22.06
C LYS A 36 -8.89 -0.14 -20.97
N HIS A 37 -8.28 -1.31 -21.02
CA HIS A 37 -8.52 -2.40 -20.06
C HIS A 37 -7.19 -2.96 -19.54
N PRO A 38 -6.34 -2.11 -18.93
CA PRO A 38 -5.09 -2.58 -18.39
C PRO A 38 -5.38 -3.68 -17.37
N ASN A 39 -4.72 -4.82 -17.54
CA ASN A 39 -4.75 -5.95 -16.61
C ASN A 39 -3.41 -5.99 -15.84
N PRO A 40 -3.14 -5.00 -14.97
CA PRO A 40 -1.84 -4.88 -14.33
C PRO A 40 -1.61 -6.01 -13.33
N ILE A 41 -0.34 -6.35 -13.16
CA ILE A 41 0.12 -7.46 -12.32
C ILE A 41 0.90 -6.89 -11.15
N CYS A 42 0.71 -7.44 -9.96
CA CYS A 42 1.55 -7.12 -8.81
C CYS A 42 2.93 -7.77 -8.97
N GLU A 43 3.99 -6.96 -8.99
CA GLU A 43 5.38 -7.42 -9.11
C GLU A 43 5.87 -8.25 -7.91
N PHE A 44 5.15 -8.21 -6.78
CA PHE A 44 5.53 -8.89 -5.54
C PHE A 44 4.81 -10.22 -5.33
N CYS A 45 3.52 -10.28 -5.66
CA CYS A 45 2.70 -11.49 -5.46
C CYS A 45 2.17 -12.13 -6.75
N GLU A 46 2.41 -11.52 -7.91
CA GLU A 46 1.99 -11.98 -9.23
C GLU A 46 0.47 -12.04 -9.45
N GLU A 47 -0.32 -11.49 -8.52
CA GLU A 47 -1.77 -11.36 -8.69
C GLU A 47 -2.12 -10.35 -9.78
N ARG A 48 -3.17 -10.67 -10.54
CA ARG A 48 -3.67 -9.86 -11.66
C ARG A 48 -4.87 -9.03 -11.22
N PHE A 49 -4.91 -7.77 -11.64
CA PHE A 49 -5.96 -6.83 -11.28
C PHE A 49 -6.64 -6.29 -12.53
N ASN A 50 -7.91 -5.92 -12.41
CA ASN A 50 -8.69 -5.37 -13.52
C ASN A 50 -8.51 -3.86 -13.71
N SER A 51 -7.74 -3.20 -12.83
CA SER A 51 -7.41 -1.78 -12.93
C SER A 51 -6.14 -1.46 -12.15
N THR A 52 -5.50 -0.34 -12.52
CA THR A 52 -4.32 0.19 -11.84
C THR A 52 -4.64 0.70 -10.44
N ILE A 53 -5.86 1.22 -10.22
CA ILE A 53 -6.32 1.69 -8.90
C ILE A 53 -6.38 0.52 -7.92
N LYS A 54 -7.00 -0.60 -8.32
CA LYS A 54 -7.07 -1.79 -7.45
C LYS A 54 -5.69 -2.37 -7.17
N LEU A 55 -4.79 -2.36 -8.14
CA LEU A 55 -3.40 -2.78 -7.90
C LEU A 55 -2.71 -1.85 -6.87
N ALA A 56 -2.93 -0.54 -6.95
CA ALA A 56 -2.34 0.41 -6.00
C ALA A 56 -2.89 0.19 -4.58
N GLU A 57 -4.21 0.00 -4.44
CA GLU A 57 -4.85 -0.34 -3.16
C GLU A 57 -4.31 -1.66 -2.59
N HIS A 58 -4.17 -2.69 -3.43
CA HIS A 58 -3.57 -3.96 -3.06
C HIS A 58 -2.13 -3.78 -2.55
N LYS A 59 -1.25 -3.08 -3.29
CA LYS A 59 0.13 -2.81 -2.85
C LYS A 59 0.14 -2.09 -1.50
N GLN A 60 -0.76 -1.12 -1.31
CA GLN A 60 -0.82 -0.34 -0.08
C GLN A 60 -1.27 -1.16 1.13
N LYS A 61 -2.29 -1.99 1.00
CA LYS A 61 -3.01 -2.57 2.16
C LYS A 61 -2.97 -4.10 2.25
N GLU A 62 -2.93 -4.79 1.12
CA GLU A 62 -3.25 -6.23 1.07
C GLU A 62 -2.04 -7.09 0.71
N CYS A 63 -1.13 -6.58 -0.12
CA CYS A 63 0.02 -7.34 -0.59
C CYS A 63 0.90 -7.72 0.61
N THR A 64 1.04 -9.02 0.89
CA THR A 64 1.88 -9.52 1.98
C THR A 64 3.34 -9.70 1.57
N LYS A 65 3.58 -9.92 0.27
CA LYS A 65 4.91 -10.12 -0.32
C LYS A 65 5.65 -8.83 -0.67
N ILE A 66 4.98 -7.67 -0.55
CA ILE A 66 5.60 -6.38 -0.84
C ILE A 66 6.71 -6.07 0.15
N THR A 67 7.83 -5.61 -0.37
CA THR A 67 8.93 -5.11 0.45
C THR A 67 8.64 -3.66 0.84
N VAL A 68 8.65 -3.39 2.14
CA VAL A 68 8.39 -2.06 2.72
C VAL A 68 9.54 -1.64 3.63
N PRO A 69 9.82 -0.33 3.77
CA PRO A 69 10.77 0.13 4.76
C PRO A 69 10.28 -0.22 6.17
N CYS A 70 11.21 -0.60 7.06
CA CYS A 70 10.89 -0.80 8.47
C CYS A 70 10.26 0.49 9.06
N PRO A 71 9.11 0.40 9.76
CA PRO A 71 8.50 1.57 10.41
C PRO A 71 9.36 2.22 11.50
N LEU A 72 10.36 1.48 12.02
CA LEU A 72 11.35 2.00 12.96
C LEU A 72 12.56 2.64 12.27
N LYS A 73 12.43 3.06 11.01
CA LYS A 73 13.46 3.80 10.28
C LYS A 73 13.92 5.06 11.01
N GLU A 74 12.98 5.78 11.61
CA GLU A 74 13.27 6.97 12.42
C GLU A 74 14.09 6.65 13.69
N PHE A 75 14.15 5.38 14.09
CA PHE A 75 14.94 4.88 15.21
C PHE A 75 16.24 4.18 14.75
N GLY A 76 16.57 4.26 13.46
CA GLY A 76 17.83 3.76 12.90
C GLY A 76 17.74 2.46 12.09
N CYS A 77 16.56 1.89 11.88
CA CYS A 77 16.43 0.68 11.06
C CYS A 77 16.24 0.99 9.58
N SER A 78 17.28 0.77 8.78
CA SER A 78 17.24 1.04 7.33
C SER A 78 16.77 -0.16 6.50
N GLU A 79 16.57 -1.33 7.12
CA GLU A 79 16.35 -2.57 6.40
C GLU A 79 14.98 -2.58 5.71
N PRO A 80 14.92 -2.86 4.39
CA PRO A 80 13.69 -3.14 3.69
C PRO A 80 13.24 -4.57 4.00
N VAL A 81 11.98 -4.74 4.41
CA VAL A 81 11.46 -6.01 4.91
C VAL A 81 10.19 -6.38 4.17
N CYS A 82 10.01 -7.67 3.89
CA CYS A 82 8.73 -8.18 3.40
C CYS A 82 7.63 -7.90 4.42
N ARG A 83 6.49 -7.35 3.99
CA ARG A 83 5.38 -6.99 4.90
C ARG A 83 4.95 -8.17 5.78
N ALA A 84 4.92 -9.39 5.22
CA ALA A 84 4.62 -10.61 5.97
C ALA A 84 5.60 -10.91 7.12
N GLN A 85 6.85 -10.49 6.99
CA GLN A 85 7.94 -10.75 7.94
C GLN A 85 8.13 -9.59 8.94
N LEU A 86 7.38 -8.50 8.83
CA LEU A 86 7.45 -7.38 9.78
C LEU A 86 7.27 -7.80 11.26
N PRO A 87 6.31 -8.69 11.61
CA PRO A 87 6.16 -9.10 13.01
C PRO A 87 7.43 -9.75 13.58
N GLU A 88 8.07 -10.62 12.80
CA GLU A 88 9.31 -11.29 13.20
C GLU A 88 10.49 -10.30 13.23
N HIS A 89 10.52 -9.37 12.28
CA HIS A 89 11.54 -8.32 12.23
C HIS A 89 11.52 -7.39 13.46
N TYR A 90 10.37 -7.15 14.08
CA TYR A 90 10.28 -6.38 15.33
C TYR A 90 10.90 -7.09 16.54
N LEU A 91 11.14 -8.41 16.45
CA LEU A 91 11.79 -9.16 17.52
C LEU A 91 13.31 -8.98 17.56
N ILE A 92 13.89 -8.28 16.60
CA ILE A 92 15.31 -7.90 16.62
C ILE A 92 15.58 -7.04 17.87
N GLU A 93 16.63 -7.38 18.61
CA GLU A 93 16.96 -6.79 19.92
C GLU A 93 17.01 -5.25 19.89
N ASN A 94 17.52 -4.66 18.80
CA ASN A 94 17.58 -3.21 18.62
C ASN A 94 16.19 -2.56 18.51
N HIS A 95 15.23 -3.22 17.84
CA HIS A 95 13.85 -2.73 17.78
C HIS A 95 13.18 -2.81 19.15
N GLN A 96 13.36 -3.94 19.85
CA GLN A 96 12.80 -4.11 21.18
C GLN A 96 13.29 -3.03 22.14
N LYS A 97 14.61 -2.73 22.13
CA LYS A 97 15.19 -1.63 22.92
C LYS A 97 14.60 -0.27 22.57
N ALA A 98 14.44 0.03 21.27
CA ALA A 98 13.85 1.29 20.81
C ALA A 98 12.38 1.43 21.23
N ILE A 99 11.59 0.37 21.08
CA ILE A 99 10.17 0.31 21.46
C ILE A 99 10.02 0.50 22.99
N ILE A 100 10.79 -0.23 23.80
CA ILE A 100 10.76 -0.11 25.27
C ILE A 100 11.11 1.32 25.70
N LYS A 101 12.13 1.93 25.08
CA LYS A 101 12.51 3.31 25.37
C LYS A 101 11.40 4.30 25.03
N ALA A 102 10.74 4.13 23.88
CA ALA A 102 9.62 4.97 23.47
C ALA A 102 8.43 4.85 24.44
N ILE A 103 8.08 3.63 24.85
CA ILE A 103 7.00 3.37 25.83
C ILE A 103 7.28 4.10 27.14
N ARG A 104 8.48 3.98 27.71
CA ARG A 104 8.84 4.67 28.97
C ARG A 104 8.72 6.19 28.88
N ILE A 105 9.08 6.77 27.73
CA ILE A 105 8.94 8.23 27.51
C ILE A 105 7.45 8.62 27.48
N LEU A 106 6.61 7.81 26.83
CA LEU A 106 5.17 8.06 26.76
C LEU A 106 4.51 7.92 28.14
N GLU A 107 4.86 6.89 28.91
CA GLU A 107 4.36 6.70 30.29
C GLU A 107 4.72 7.90 31.18
N ALA A 108 5.96 8.38 31.12
CA ALA A 108 6.40 9.56 31.87
C ALA A 108 5.62 10.83 31.48
N LYS A 109 5.34 11.02 30.18
CA LYS A 109 4.53 12.15 29.70
C LYS A 109 3.09 12.07 30.20
N VAL A 110 2.47 10.89 30.13
CA VAL A 110 1.09 10.68 30.62
C VAL A 110 0.98 10.95 32.11
N LEU A 111 1.97 10.49 32.92
CA LEU A 111 2.03 10.77 34.36
C LEU A 111 2.21 12.26 34.66
N ASN A 112 3.06 12.96 33.90
CA ASN A 112 3.24 14.41 34.08
C ASN A 112 2.00 15.20 33.67
N GLU A 113 1.36 14.88 32.54
CA GLU A 113 0.13 15.55 32.08
C GLU A 113 -1.08 15.31 32.99
N SER A 114 -1.12 14.15 33.67
CA SER A 114 -2.14 13.86 34.67
C SER A 114 -1.87 14.59 35.99
N HIS A 115 -0.60 14.74 36.37
CA HIS A 115 -0.20 15.53 37.54
C HIS A 115 -0.49 17.04 37.34
N GLU A 116 -0.20 17.60 36.16
CA GLU A 116 -0.51 19.00 35.84
C GLU A 116 -2.02 19.28 35.79
N ARG A 117 -2.83 18.33 35.29
CA ARG A 117 -4.31 18.45 35.30
C ARG A 117 -4.92 18.41 36.70
N VAL A 118 -4.32 17.67 37.63
CA VAL A 118 -4.78 17.62 39.03
C VAL A 118 -4.39 18.89 39.80
N LEU A 119 -3.23 19.48 39.49
CA LEU A 119 -2.75 20.69 40.16
C LEU A 119 -3.29 22.00 39.56
N GLY A 120 -3.93 21.98 38.38
CA GLY A 120 -4.55 23.14 37.74
C GLY A 120 -5.98 23.45 38.19
N MET A 121 -6.50 22.80 39.24
CA MET A 121 -7.76 23.19 39.89
C MET A 121 -7.44 24.16 41.03
N ASP A 122 -7.12 25.40 40.69
CA ASP A 122 -7.09 26.50 41.66
C ASP A 122 -8.51 26.70 42.21
N VAL A 123 -8.65 26.33 43.48
CA VAL A 123 -9.79 26.62 44.32
C VAL A 123 -9.83 28.12 44.52
N ASP A 124 -10.67 28.81 43.76
CA ASP A 124 -11.04 30.21 43.99
C ASP A 124 -11.87 30.28 45.29
N ASN A 125 -11.19 30.19 46.43
CA ASN A 125 -11.78 30.36 47.75
C ASN A 125 -11.34 31.68 48.35
N GLY A 126 -12.10 32.72 47.97
CA GLY A 126 -12.55 33.77 48.88
C GLY A 126 -11.61 34.94 49.09
N GLN A 127 -12.08 36.14 48.76
CA GLN A 127 -12.47 37.17 49.74
C GLN A 127 -12.72 38.52 49.06
N SER A 128 -13.88 39.12 49.34
CA SER A 128 -14.10 40.56 49.60
C SER A 128 -15.61 40.70 49.87
N ALA A 129 -16.01 40.77 51.14
CA ALA A 129 -16.24 42.01 51.91
C ALA A 129 -17.66 42.57 51.65
#